data_AF-A0A519N275-F1
#
_entry.id   AF-A0A519N275-F1
#
_cell.length_a   1.000
_cell.length_b   1.000
_cell.length_c   1.000
_cell.angle_alpha   90.00
_cell.angle_beta   90.00
_cell.angle_gamma   90.00
#
_symmetry.space_group_name_H-M   'P 1'
#
loop_
_entity.id
_entity.type
_entity.pdbx_description
1 polymer ?
#
loop_
_entity_poly.entity_id
_entity_poly.type
_entity_poly.pdbx_seq_one_letter_code
_entity_poly.pdbx_strand_id
1 'polypeptide(L)'
;MEAIVRFSYKRVIDSDSTSAWDKAVFEASWFEYRLQVQNYPDFSAFANFADFLKNAPDAEKIHSRISPSVYPLLSQLGGKIPVIVDANDEKLDLNQFALKILDSDFEEKSKHRVALEFISKPMILTSEIAQNFIVSNIENRDAFQKGAEIQTLLIPMQHGLNVYSIQKLPS
;
A
#
# COMPACT_ATOMS: atom_id res chain seq x y z
N MET A 1 1.59 -25.41 8.55
CA MET A 1 0.15 -25.10 8.37
C MET A 1 0.03 -24.52 6.99
N GLU A 2 -0.84 -25.06 6.14
CA GLU A 2 -1.03 -24.52 4.79
C GLU A 2 -2.17 -23.50 4.79
N ALA A 3 -1.88 -22.32 4.25
CA ALA A 3 -2.85 -21.24 4.17
C ALA A 3 -2.64 -20.42 2.90
N ILE A 4 -3.69 -19.73 2.46
CA ILE A 4 -3.58 -18.64 1.51
C ILE A 4 -3.34 -17.37 2.30
N VAL A 5 -2.24 -16.68 2.01
CA VAL A 5 -1.85 -15.43 2.67
C VAL A 5 -1.82 -14.29 1.66
N ARG A 6 -2.16 -13.09 2.13
CA ARG A 6 -1.86 -11.83 1.44
C ARG A 6 -1.08 -10.94 2.39
N PHE A 7 -0.07 -10.26 1.89
CA PHE A 7 0.69 -9.29 2.66
C PHE A 7 0.23 -7.88 2.33
N SER A 8 0.34 -6.98 3.30
CA SER A 8 0.33 -5.54 3.03
C SER A 8 1.64 -4.89 3.42
N TYR A 9 2.02 -3.85 2.68
CA TYR A 9 3.15 -3.00 3.00
C TYR A 9 2.69 -1.54 3.05
N LYS A 10 2.95 -0.86 4.16
CA LYS A 10 2.61 0.56 4.31
C LYS A 10 3.86 1.43 4.12
N ARG A 11 3.81 2.31 3.13
CA ARG A 11 4.80 3.36 2.90
C ARG A 11 4.21 4.71 3.27
N VAL A 12 4.85 5.42 4.19
CA VAL A 12 4.49 6.80 4.54
C VAL A 12 5.38 7.75 3.75
N ILE A 13 4.75 8.79 3.19
CA ILE A 13 5.38 9.78 2.33
C ILE A 13 5.00 11.17 2.86
N ASP A 14 6.00 12.01 3.03
CA ASP A 14 5.93 13.36 3.57
C ASP A 14 7.03 14.24 2.96
N SER A 15 7.16 15.47 3.44
CA SER A 15 8.11 16.46 2.95
C SER A 15 9.59 16.05 3.12
N ASP A 16 9.88 15.13 4.04
CA ASP A 16 11.24 14.61 4.28
C ASP A 16 11.62 13.45 3.35
N SER A 17 10.67 12.98 2.53
CA SER A 17 10.90 11.85 1.62
C SER A 17 11.93 12.20 0.55
N THR A 18 12.98 11.37 0.43
CA THR A 18 14.15 11.69 -0.40
C THR A 18 14.12 11.08 -1.79
N SER A 19 13.43 9.95 -1.98
CA SER A 19 13.40 9.25 -3.25
C SER A 19 12.61 10.04 -4.31
N ALA A 20 13.05 9.99 -5.56
CA ALA A 20 12.38 10.70 -6.65
C ALA A 20 10.92 10.25 -6.83
N TRP A 21 10.66 8.95 -6.64
CA TRP A 21 9.31 8.40 -6.73
C TRP A 21 8.41 8.89 -5.58
N ASP A 22 8.91 8.91 -4.34
CA ASP A 22 8.13 9.44 -3.20
C ASP A 22 7.82 10.93 -3.36
N LYS A 23 8.82 11.70 -3.80
CA LYS A 23 8.62 13.13 -4.09
C LYS A 23 7.54 13.33 -5.16
N ALA A 24 7.55 12.54 -6.23
CA ALA A 24 6.52 12.61 -7.25
C ALA A 24 5.13 12.25 -6.69
N VAL A 25 5.03 11.25 -5.81
CA VAL A 25 3.77 10.90 -5.13
C VAL A 25 3.28 12.04 -4.26
N PHE A 26 4.17 12.59 -3.42
CA PHE A 26 3.89 13.72 -2.54
C PHE A 26 3.38 14.96 -3.30
N GLU A 27 4.05 15.29 -4.40
CA GLU A 27 3.69 16.40 -5.29
C GLU A 27 2.29 16.20 -5.88
N ALA A 28 2.03 15.03 -6.47
CA ALA A 28 0.76 14.71 -7.10
C ALA A 28 -0.40 14.67 -6.09
N SER A 29 -0.21 14.02 -4.93
CA SER A 29 -1.25 13.87 -3.92
C SER A 29 -1.59 15.19 -3.24
N TRP A 30 -0.60 16.07 -3.00
CA TRP A 30 -0.86 17.38 -2.42
C TRP A 30 -1.60 18.30 -3.40
N PHE A 31 -1.19 18.31 -4.66
CA PHE A 31 -1.86 19.11 -5.69
C PHE A 31 -3.32 18.69 -5.83
N GLU A 32 -3.57 17.38 -5.95
CA GLU A 32 -4.92 16.85 -6.07
C GLU A 32 -5.75 17.10 -4.80
N TYR A 33 -5.16 16.93 -3.62
CA TYR A 33 -5.82 17.26 -2.35
C TYR A 33 -6.32 18.71 -2.34
N ARG A 34 -5.49 19.68 -2.71
CA ARG A 34 -5.89 21.09 -2.76
C ARG A 34 -7.02 21.34 -3.73
N LEU A 35 -6.97 20.72 -4.91
CA LEU A 35 -8.03 20.85 -5.90
C LEU A 35 -9.35 20.25 -5.39
N GLN A 36 -9.29 19.07 -4.78
CA GLN A 36 -10.48 18.37 -4.30
C GLN A 36 -11.14 19.07 -3.11
N VAL A 37 -10.37 19.63 -2.17
CA VAL A 37 -10.90 20.37 -1.02
C VAL A 37 -11.62 21.65 -1.44
N GLN A 38 -11.13 22.35 -2.45
CA GLN A 38 -11.77 23.58 -2.98
C GLN A 38 -13.20 23.34 -3.52
N ASN A 39 -13.54 22.08 -3.85
CA ASN A 39 -14.88 21.72 -4.31
C ASN A 39 -15.90 21.56 -3.18
N TYR A 40 -15.48 21.63 -1.92
CA TYR A 40 -16.39 21.54 -0.78
C TYR A 40 -17.00 22.92 -0.47
N PRO A 41 -18.27 22.97 -0.05
CA PRO A 41 -18.87 24.20 0.47
C PRO A 41 -18.06 24.73 1.64
N ASP A 42 -17.93 26.06 1.73
CA ASP A 42 -17.27 26.75 2.83
C ASP A 42 -15.81 26.31 3.08
N PHE A 43 -15.09 25.85 2.05
CA PHE A 43 -13.73 25.32 2.21
C PHE A 43 -12.76 26.27 2.92
N SER A 44 -12.96 27.59 2.75
CA SER A 44 -12.17 28.65 3.39
C SER A 44 -12.28 28.67 4.91
N ALA A 45 -13.27 27.99 5.49
CA ALA A 45 -13.45 27.89 6.93
C ALA A 45 -12.59 26.80 7.57
N PHE A 46 -12.02 25.87 6.79
CA PHE A 46 -11.25 24.76 7.32
C PHE A 46 -9.79 25.16 7.52
N ALA A 47 -9.32 25.11 8.76
CA ALA A 47 -7.94 25.51 9.09
C ALA A 47 -6.90 24.45 8.71
N ASN A 48 -7.26 23.16 8.75
CA ASN A 48 -6.36 22.04 8.47
C ASN A 48 -7.17 20.78 8.10
N PHE A 49 -6.47 19.68 7.79
CA PHE A 49 -7.12 18.43 7.42
C PHE A 49 -8.03 17.84 8.50
N ALA A 50 -7.64 17.90 9.78
CA ALA A 50 -8.47 17.39 10.87
C ALA A 50 -9.79 18.19 11.02
N ASP A 51 -9.70 19.51 10.85
CA ASP A 51 -10.86 20.41 10.85
C ASP A 51 -11.77 20.17 9.64
N PHE A 52 -11.17 19.96 8.46
CA PHE A 52 -11.90 19.52 7.26
C PHE A 52 -12.64 18.21 7.49
N LEU A 53 -11.98 17.17 8.04
CA LEU A 53 -12.60 15.88 8.30
C LEU A 53 -13.80 15.97 9.27
N LYS A 54 -13.73 16.88 10.25
CA LYS A 54 -14.77 17.05 11.27
C LYS A 54 -15.99 17.79 10.75
N ASN A 55 -15.81 18.78 9.89
CA ASN A 55 -16.87 19.74 9.54
C ASN A 55 -17.40 19.58 8.12
N ALA A 56 -16.60 19.07 7.19
CA ALA A 56 -17.03 18.94 5.80
C ALA A 56 -17.94 17.69 5.62
N PRO A 57 -19.09 17.83 4.93
CA PRO A 57 -19.95 16.68 4.66
C PRO A 57 -19.23 15.70 3.74
N ASP A 58 -19.26 14.39 4.04
CA ASP A 58 -18.56 13.36 3.26
C ASP A 58 -17.03 13.58 3.13
N ALA A 59 -16.39 14.24 4.10
CA ALA A 59 -14.96 14.52 4.07
C ALA A 59 -14.09 13.25 3.87
N GLU A 60 -14.49 12.12 4.44
CA GLU A 60 -13.81 10.82 4.31
C GLU A 60 -13.63 10.35 2.84
N LYS A 61 -14.51 10.79 1.93
CA LYS A 61 -14.41 10.48 0.49
C LYS A 61 -13.19 11.15 -0.16
N ILE A 62 -12.54 12.11 0.51
CA ILE A 62 -11.36 12.78 -0.02
C ILE A 62 -10.25 11.78 -0.39
N HIS A 63 -10.05 10.73 0.41
CA HIS A 63 -9.01 9.73 0.19
C HIS A 63 -9.18 9.01 -1.15
N SER A 64 -10.39 8.58 -1.48
CA SER A 64 -10.69 7.92 -2.75
C SER A 64 -10.67 8.91 -3.92
N ARG A 65 -11.04 10.17 -3.70
CA ARG A 65 -10.97 11.23 -4.73
C ARG A 65 -9.55 11.58 -5.15
N ILE A 66 -8.60 11.58 -4.21
CA ILE A 66 -7.21 11.91 -4.52
C ILE A 66 -6.41 10.70 -5.03
N SER A 67 -6.87 9.47 -4.76
CA SER A 67 -6.18 8.23 -5.15
C SER A 67 -5.81 8.15 -6.64
N PRO A 68 -6.65 8.58 -7.60
CA PRO A 68 -6.31 8.60 -9.03
C PRO A 68 -5.04 9.38 -9.38
N SER A 69 -4.68 10.42 -8.61
CA SER A 69 -3.51 11.26 -8.88
C SER A 69 -2.19 10.49 -8.88
N VAL A 70 -2.12 9.37 -8.16
CA VAL A 70 -0.91 8.56 -8.03
C VAL A 70 -0.91 7.32 -8.94
N TYR A 71 -1.98 7.08 -9.71
CA TYR A 71 -2.07 5.91 -10.59
C TYR A 71 -0.91 5.85 -11.61
N PRO A 72 -0.50 6.96 -12.27
CA PRO A 72 0.63 6.94 -13.20
C PRO A 72 1.98 6.60 -12.53
N LEU A 73 2.11 6.84 -11.23
CA LEU A 73 3.33 6.53 -10.47
C LEU A 73 3.34 5.06 -10.04
N LEU A 74 2.17 4.50 -9.78
CA LEU A 74 2.03 3.09 -9.43
C LEU A 74 2.24 2.18 -10.65
N SER A 75 1.88 2.62 -11.85
CA SER A 75 2.18 1.86 -13.07
C SER A 75 3.68 1.71 -13.32
N GLN A 76 4.50 2.68 -12.89
CA GLN A 76 5.97 2.60 -12.95
C GLN A 76 6.55 1.47 -12.09
N LEU A 77 5.80 0.97 -11.10
CA LEU A 77 6.22 -0.16 -10.26
C LEU A 77 6.06 -1.51 -10.97
N GLY A 78 5.50 -1.54 -12.19
CA GLY A 78 5.39 -2.76 -13.00
C GLY A 78 4.55 -3.86 -12.35
N GLY A 79 3.58 -3.48 -11.49
CA GLY A 79 2.75 -4.45 -10.77
C GLY A 79 3.47 -5.18 -9.63
N LYS A 80 4.55 -4.62 -9.08
CA LYS A 80 5.29 -5.17 -7.94
C LYS A 80 5.19 -4.27 -6.70
N ILE A 81 5.21 -4.88 -5.51
CA ILE A 81 5.33 -4.14 -4.24
C ILE A 81 6.75 -3.59 -4.13
N PRO A 82 6.93 -2.28 -3.85
CA PRO A 82 8.25 -1.71 -3.67
C PRO A 82 8.88 -2.17 -2.36
N VAL A 83 10.22 -2.23 -2.30
CA VAL A 83 11.04 -2.57 -1.12
C VAL A 83 10.96 -4.02 -0.64
N ILE A 84 9.80 -4.67 -0.65
CA ILE A 84 9.65 -6.05 -0.20
C ILE A 84 10.23 -7.00 -1.26
N VAL A 85 11.42 -7.53 -0.98
CA VAL A 85 12.13 -8.50 -1.80
C VAL A 85 12.42 -9.77 -1.02
N ASP A 86 12.54 -10.88 -1.74
CA ASP A 86 13.11 -12.12 -1.21
C ASP A 86 14.65 -12.05 -1.14
N ALA A 87 15.30 -13.15 -0.76
CA ALA A 87 16.75 -13.25 -0.69
C ALA A 87 17.48 -13.09 -2.05
N ASN A 88 16.75 -13.12 -3.18
CA ASN A 88 17.26 -13.01 -4.55
C ASN A 88 16.76 -11.73 -5.25
N ASP A 89 16.33 -10.72 -4.49
CA ASP A 89 15.77 -9.46 -5.00
C ASP A 89 14.42 -9.60 -5.75
N GLU A 90 13.74 -10.75 -5.65
CA GLU A 90 12.43 -10.96 -6.25
C GLU A 90 11.32 -10.29 -5.43
N LYS A 91 10.53 -9.44 -6.08
CA LYS A 91 9.45 -8.67 -5.45
C LYS A 91 8.12 -9.39 -5.51
N LEU A 92 7.33 -9.19 -4.45
CA LEU A 92 5.94 -9.62 -4.39
C LEU A 92 5.09 -8.92 -5.47
N ASP A 93 4.19 -9.67 -6.08
CA ASP A 93 3.19 -9.14 -6.99
C ASP A 93 2.19 -8.26 -6.25
N LEU A 94 1.98 -7.04 -6.75
CA LEU A 94 0.95 -6.12 -6.32
C LEU A 94 -0.41 -6.55 -6.88
N ASN A 95 -1.44 -6.58 -6.04
CA ASN A 95 -2.82 -6.79 -6.47
C ASN A 95 -3.63 -5.49 -6.44
N GLN A 96 -3.53 -4.76 -5.33
CA GLN A 96 -4.30 -3.54 -5.10
C GLN A 96 -3.51 -2.62 -4.18
N PHE A 97 -3.91 -1.36 -4.13
CA PHE A 97 -3.35 -0.40 -3.19
C PHE A 97 -4.46 0.51 -2.65
N ALA A 98 -4.14 1.20 -1.56
CA ALA A 98 -4.98 2.27 -1.02
C ALA A 98 -4.11 3.48 -0.67
N LEU A 99 -4.56 4.68 -1.03
CA LEU A 99 -3.96 5.93 -0.57
C LEU A 99 -4.81 6.51 0.57
N LYS A 100 -4.15 6.93 1.65
CA LYS A 100 -4.75 7.65 2.77
C LYS A 100 -3.97 8.93 3.05
N ILE A 101 -4.69 10.02 3.30
CA ILE A 101 -4.09 11.23 3.86
C ILE A 101 -3.97 10.99 5.36
N LEU A 102 -2.77 11.15 5.90
CA LEU A 102 -2.53 11.07 7.35
C LEU A 102 -2.65 12.45 7.98
N ASP A 103 -2.11 13.47 7.31
CA ASP A 103 -2.24 14.87 7.69
C ASP A 103 -2.05 15.75 6.45
N SER A 104 -2.61 16.96 6.47
CA SER A 104 -2.42 17.91 5.40
C SER A 104 -2.83 19.32 5.81
N ASP A 105 -2.31 20.28 5.06
CA ASP A 105 -2.65 21.68 5.17
C ASP A 105 -2.85 22.24 3.76
N PHE A 106 -3.80 23.16 3.64
CA PHE A 106 -4.19 23.74 2.36
C PHE A 106 -3.14 24.73 1.84
N GLU A 107 -2.49 25.45 2.74
CA GLU A 107 -1.49 26.47 2.41
C GLU A 107 -0.08 25.94 2.61
N GLU A 108 0.12 25.12 3.64
CA GLU A 108 1.44 24.66 4.04
C GLU A 108 1.73 23.22 3.59
N LYS A 109 2.32 23.11 2.40
CA LYS A 109 2.68 21.81 1.80
C LYS A 109 3.55 20.92 2.68
N SER A 110 4.44 21.48 3.49
CA SER A 110 5.34 20.72 4.37
C SER A 110 4.61 19.82 5.36
N LYS A 111 3.36 20.15 5.71
CA LYS A 111 2.49 19.35 6.59
C LYS A 111 1.76 18.21 5.87
N HIS A 112 1.83 18.16 4.53
CA HIS A 112 1.21 17.08 3.79
C HIS A 112 1.87 15.75 4.11
N ARG A 113 1.07 14.75 4.40
CA ARG A 113 1.56 13.41 4.70
C ARG A 113 0.54 12.39 4.27
N VAL A 114 0.97 11.43 3.45
CA VAL A 114 0.13 10.36 2.91
C VAL A 114 0.72 9.01 3.24
N ALA A 115 -0.14 7.99 3.26
CA ALA A 115 0.24 6.61 3.31
C ALA A 115 -0.26 5.89 2.06
N LEU A 116 0.64 5.14 1.43
CA LEU A 116 0.31 4.14 0.43
C LEU A 116 0.39 2.76 1.09
N GLU A 117 -0.74 2.07 1.11
CA GLU A 117 -0.81 0.67 1.50
C GLU A 117 -0.86 -0.19 0.24
N PHE A 118 0.16 -0.99 0.02
CA PHE A 118 0.25 -1.97 -1.06
C PHE A 118 -0.23 -3.32 -0.56
N ILE A 119 -1.00 -4.05 -1.34
CA ILE A 119 -1.53 -5.36 -0.95
C ILE A 119 -1.17 -6.37 -2.03
N SER A 120 -0.55 -7.47 -1.61
CA SER A 120 -0.06 -8.50 -2.52
C SER A 120 -1.19 -9.29 -3.17
N LYS A 121 -0.87 -9.96 -4.27
CA LYS A 121 -1.65 -11.11 -4.73
C LYS A 121 -1.70 -12.20 -3.64
N PRO A 122 -2.74 -13.04 -3.64
CA PRO A 122 -2.78 -14.23 -2.81
C PRO A 122 -1.58 -15.14 -3.10
N MET A 123 -1.00 -15.69 -2.05
CA MET A 123 0.11 -16.64 -2.12
C MET A 123 -0.16 -17.82 -1.19
N ILE A 124 0.51 -18.94 -1.45
CA ILE A 124 0.50 -20.10 -0.56
C ILE A 124 1.55 -19.84 0.51
N LEU A 125 1.14 -19.82 1.77
CA LEU A 125 2.05 -19.90 2.91
C LEU A 125 2.38 -21.37 3.14
N THR A 126 3.63 -21.75 2.86
CA THR A 126 4.09 -23.15 3.00
C THR A 126 4.67 -23.38 4.39
N SER A 127 5.46 -22.43 4.90
CA SER A 127 6.09 -22.50 6.21
C SER A 127 6.55 -21.13 6.71
N GLU A 128 6.91 -21.09 7.98
CA GLU A 128 7.58 -19.97 8.64
C GLU A 128 8.88 -20.48 9.23
N ILE A 129 10.00 -19.85 8.91
CA ILE A 129 11.33 -20.23 9.42
C ILE A 129 12.04 -18.98 9.94
N ALA A 130 12.35 -19.00 11.24
CA ALA A 130 12.92 -17.86 11.96
C ALA A 130 12.06 -16.59 11.75
N GLN A 131 12.62 -15.54 11.14
CA GLN A 131 11.92 -14.29 10.84
C GLN A 131 11.53 -14.18 9.37
N ASN A 132 11.25 -15.31 8.71
CA ASN A 132 10.90 -15.33 7.30
C ASN A 132 9.66 -16.17 7.04
N PHE A 133 8.86 -15.72 6.07
CA PHE A 133 7.78 -16.49 5.47
C PHE A 133 8.31 -17.20 4.23
N ILE A 134 8.03 -18.49 4.09
CA ILE A 134 8.23 -19.23 2.84
C ILE A 134 6.89 -19.26 2.13
N VAL A 135 6.86 -18.66 0.95
CA VAL A 135 5.63 -18.48 0.18
C VAL A 135 5.81 -18.91 -1.26
N SER A 136 4.72 -19.26 -1.92
CA SER A 136 4.72 -19.58 -3.35
C SER A 136 3.54 -18.88 -4.04
N ASN A 137 3.67 -18.67 -5.35
CA ASN A 137 2.56 -18.24 -6.19
C ASN A 137 1.36 -19.19 -6.05
N ILE A 138 0.16 -18.61 -6.05
CA ILE A 138 -1.10 -19.34 -5.86
C ILE A 138 -1.36 -20.39 -6.96
N GLU A 139 -0.79 -20.18 -8.15
CA GLU A 139 -0.86 -21.10 -9.30
C GLU A 139 -0.22 -22.47 -9.01
N ASN A 140 0.75 -22.51 -8.09
CA ASN A 140 1.44 -23.74 -7.70
C ASN A 140 0.64 -24.60 -6.70
N ARG A 141 -0.58 -24.19 -6.31
CA ARG A 141 -1.35 -24.84 -5.24
C ARG A 141 -1.61 -26.31 -5.53
N ASP A 142 -2.11 -26.61 -6.72
CA ASP A 142 -2.46 -27.98 -7.09
C ASP A 142 -1.23 -28.89 -7.16
N ALA A 143 -0.10 -28.34 -7.63
CA ALA A 143 1.18 -29.05 -7.68
C ALA A 143 1.69 -29.35 -6.27
N PHE A 144 1.64 -28.34 -5.38
CA PHE A 144 2.05 -28.48 -3.99
C PHE A 144 1.23 -29.53 -3.23
N GLN A 145 -0.10 -29.49 -3.38
CA GLN A 145 -1.00 -30.45 -2.74
C GLN A 145 -0.79 -31.89 -3.24
N LYS A 146 -0.25 -32.07 -4.45
CA LYS A 146 0.13 -33.37 -5.01
C LYS A 146 1.56 -33.80 -4.61
N GLY A 147 2.24 -33.03 -3.78
CA GLY A 147 3.61 -33.30 -3.33
C GLY A 147 4.68 -32.99 -4.39
N ALA A 148 4.36 -32.19 -5.40
CA ALA A 148 5.35 -31.75 -6.38
C ALA A 148 6.26 -30.66 -5.80
N GLU A 149 7.49 -30.61 -6.32
CA GLU A 149 8.40 -29.49 -6.08
C GLU A 149 7.85 -28.21 -6.71
N ILE A 150 7.90 -27.11 -5.96
CA ILE A 150 7.41 -25.80 -6.37
C ILE A 150 8.46 -24.73 -6.09
N GLN A 151 8.48 -23.67 -6.89
CA GLN A 151 9.29 -22.49 -6.61
C GLN A 151 8.73 -21.74 -5.39
N THR A 152 9.61 -21.23 -4.53
CA THR A 152 9.24 -20.45 -3.36
C THR A 152 10.04 -19.16 -3.28
N LEU A 153 9.48 -18.19 -2.55
CA LEU A 153 10.11 -16.95 -2.14
C LEU A 153 10.31 -16.96 -0.63
N LEU A 154 11.46 -16.47 -0.18
CA LEU A 154 11.77 -16.28 1.24
C LEU A 154 11.58 -14.81 1.61
N ILE A 155 10.44 -14.47 2.20
CA ILE A 155 10.08 -13.09 2.52
C ILE A 155 10.45 -12.76 3.97
N PRO A 156 11.38 -11.83 4.21
CA PRO A 156 11.75 -11.43 5.56
C PRO A 156 10.65 -10.60 6.23
N MET A 157 10.40 -10.89 7.51
CA MET A 157 9.65 -10.01 8.39
C MET A 157 10.44 -8.71 8.55
N GLN A 158 9.81 -7.59 8.18
CA GLN A 158 10.45 -6.28 8.20
C GLN A 158 9.45 -5.19 8.55
N HIS A 159 9.97 -4.02 8.94
CA HIS A 159 9.12 -2.89 9.31
C HIS A 159 8.18 -2.49 8.16
N GLY A 160 6.91 -2.30 8.49
CA GLY A 160 5.87 -1.92 7.52
C GLY A 160 5.24 -3.09 6.76
N LEU A 161 5.82 -4.29 6.79
CA LEU A 161 5.19 -5.52 6.28
C LEU A 161 4.21 -6.07 7.31
N ASN A 162 3.02 -6.44 6.86
CA ASN A 162 1.98 -7.05 7.69
C ASN A 162 1.29 -8.21 6.94
N VAL A 163 0.70 -9.14 7.69
CA VAL A 163 -0.26 -10.10 7.13
C VAL A 163 -1.60 -9.39 6.97
N TYR A 164 -2.00 -9.14 5.73
CA TYR A 164 -3.26 -8.47 5.40
C TYR A 164 -4.46 -9.40 5.61
N SER A 165 -4.34 -10.65 5.18
CA SER A 165 -5.38 -11.65 5.35
C SER A 165 -4.78 -13.05 5.30
N ILE A 166 -5.38 -13.98 6.05
CA ILE A 166 -5.04 -15.40 6.01
C ILE A 166 -6.32 -16.24 5.90
N GLN A 167 -6.31 -17.20 4.99
CA GLN A 167 -7.37 -18.18 4.81
C GLN A 167 -6.77 -19.57 4.94
N LYS A 168 -7.19 -20.32 5.95
CA LYS A 168 -6.76 -21.70 6.14
C LYS A 168 -7.24 -22.56 4.95
N LEU A 169 -6.36 -23.38 4.40
CA LEU A 169 -6.76 -24.35 3.38
C LEU A 169 -7.51 -25.53 4.05
N PRO A 170 -8.59 -26.04 3.43
CA PRO A 170 -9.24 -27.24 3.93
C PRO A 170 -8.27 -28.42 3.89
N SER A 171 -8.21 -29.15 5.01
CA SER A 171 -7.42 -30.38 5.17
C SER A 171 -7.90 -31.50 4.27
#